data_AF-A0A6M2DMH3-F1
#
_entry.id   AF-A0A6M2DMH3-F1
#
_cell.length_a   1.000
_cell.length_b   1.000
_cell.length_c   1.000
_cell.angle_alpha   90.00
_cell.angle_beta   90.00
_cell.angle_gamma   90.00
#
_symmetry.space_group_name_H-M   'P 1'
#
loop_
_entity.id
_entity.type
_entity.pdbx_description
1 polymer ?
#
loop_
_entity_poly.entity_id
_entity_poly.type
_entity_poly.pdbx_seq_one_letter_code
_entity_poly.pdbx_strand_id
1 'polypeptide(L)' 'MIRIMSSNSAQAQDQIREAYDTLFEISRLLNTGLTPETLKICIRLCEAGVNPEALAHVLREIRHESESIQKSADDHQ' A
#
# COMPACT_ATOMS: atom_id res chain seq x y z
N MET A 1 -12.60 12.66 39.93
CA MET A 1 -13.07 12.96 38.55
C MET A 1 -12.05 12.37 37.59
N ILE A 2 -12.54 11.48 36.72
CA ILE A 2 -11.88 10.41 35.94
C ILE A 2 -10.72 10.88 35.03
N ARG A 3 -9.62 10.10 34.98
CA ARG A 3 -8.53 10.21 33.98
C ARG A 3 -8.39 8.92 33.16
N ILE A 4 -9.39 8.59 32.32
CA ILE A 4 -9.40 7.35 31.51
C ILE A 4 -9.50 7.59 29.99
N MET A 5 -9.43 8.83 29.48
CA MET A 5 -9.56 9.07 28.02
C MET A 5 -8.24 9.03 27.20
N SER A 6 -7.08 8.72 27.81
CA SER A 6 -5.78 8.69 27.07
C SER A 6 -5.30 7.31 26.60
N SER A 7 -5.88 6.20 27.08
CA SER A 7 -5.40 4.85 26.71
C SER A 7 -5.92 4.36 25.36
N ASN A 8 -7.11 4.82 24.94
CA ASN A 8 -7.78 4.25 23.78
C ASN A 8 -7.12 4.63 22.43
N SER A 9 -6.56 5.83 22.32
CA SER A 9 -5.89 6.28 21.08
C SER A 9 -4.56 5.58 20.85
N ALA A 10 -3.77 5.34 21.90
CA ALA A 10 -2.51 4.60 21.81
C ALA A 10 -2.76 3.15 21.37
N GLN A 11 -3.74 2.48 21.98
CA GLN A 11 -4.14 1.12 21.60
C GLN A 11 -4.65 1.02 20.16
N ALA A 12 -5.37 2.05 19.67
CA ALA A 12 -5.81 2.08 18.27
C ALA A 12 -4.64 2.25 17.28
N GLN A 13 -3.63 3.07 17.63
CA GLN A 13 -2.43 3.23 16.81
C GLN A 13 -1.61 1.94 16.72
N ASP A 14 -1.47 1.22 17.84
CA ASP A 14 -0.76 -0.06 17.86
C ASP A 14 -1.46 -1.11 16.99
N GLN A 15 -2.80 -1.19 17.05
CA GLN A 15 -3.59 -2.10 16.18
C GLN A 15 -3.44 -1.77 14.69
N ILE A 16 -3.45 -0.48 14.32
CA ILE A 16 -3.26 -0.06 12.92
C ILE A 16 -1.87 -0.47 12.44
N ARG A 17 -0.85 -0.30 13.29
CA ARG A 17 0.53 -0.71 12.96
C ARG A 17 0.62 -2.22 12.75
N GLU A 18 0.07 -3.01 13.66
CA GLU A 18 0.08 -4.47 13.57
C GLU A 18 -0.66 -4.98 12.33
N ALA A 19 -1.82 -4.38 12.01
CA ALA A 19 -2.55 -4.68 10.79
C ALA A 19 -1.73 -4.36 9.53
N TYR A 20 -1.06 -3.21 9.50
CA TYR A 20 -0.18 -2.84 8.39
C TYR A 20 1.00 -3.81 8.25
N ASP A 21 1.67 -4.15 9.36
CA ASP A 21 2.82 -5.05 9.35
C ASP A 21 2.43 -6.45 8.83
N THR A 22 1.24 -6.94 9.24
CA THR A 22 0.64 -8.18 8.73
C THR A 22 0.38 -8.11 7.22
N LEU A 23 -0.25 -7.03 6.74
CA LEU A 23 -0.52 -6.84 5.31
C LEU A 23 0.77 -6.73 4.48
N PHE A 24 1.79 -6.08 5.02
CA PHE A 24 3.08 -5.97 4.35
C PHE A 24 3.80 -7.32 4.27
N GLU A 25 3.72 -8.15 5.31
CA GLU A 25 4.24 -9.52 5.28
C GLU A 25 3.53 -10.37 4.22
N ILE A 26 2.20 -10.33 4.17
CA ILE A 26 1.40 -11.02 3.13
C ILE A 26 1.84 -10.58 1.73
N SER A 27 2.00 -9.27 1.53
CA SER A 27 2.46 -8.69 0.26
C SER A 27 3.83 -9.24 -0.18
N ARG A 28 4.78 -9.41 0.76
CA ARG A 28 6.08 -10.01 0.48
C ARG A 28 5.99 -11.49 0.17
N LEU A 29 5.21 -12.25 0.93
CA LEU A 29 5.02 -13.69 0.70
C LEU A 29 4.42 -13.97 -0.68
N LEU A 30 3.51 -13.12 -1.14
CA LEU A 30 2.89 -13.21 -2.46
C LEU A 30 3.71 -12.55 -3.58
N ASN A 31 4.89 -12.01 -3.27
CA ASN A 31 5.79 -11.33 -4.22
C ASN A 31 5.08 -10.27 -5.09
N THR A 32 4.17 -9.49 -4.50
CA THR A 32 3.40 -8.46 -5.26
C THR A 32 4.28 -7.30 -5.76
N GLY A 33 5.49 -7.17 -5.21
CA GLY A 33 6.40 -6.07 -5.51
C GLY A 33 5.91 -4.71 -5.01
N LEU A 34 4.94 -4.66 -4.08
CA LEU A 34 4.51 -3.40 -3.48
C LEU A 34 5.56 -2.88 -2.50
N THR A 35 6.00 -1.63 -2.69
CA THR A 35 6.82 -0.92 -1.71
C THR A 35 5.96 -0.55 -0.48
N PRO A 36 6.57 -0.28 0.68
CA PRO A 36 5.85 0.20 1.87
C PRO A 36 4.93 1.39 1.57
N GLU A 37 5.42 2.34 0.78
CA GLU A 37 4.68 3.54 0.37
C GLU A 37 3.50 3.19 -0.53
N THR A 38 3.72 2.32 -1.53
CA THR A 38 2.67 1.90 -2.47
C THR A 38 1.56 1.14 -1.74
N LEU A 39 1.93 0.23 -0.81
CA LEU A 39 0.95 -0.52 -0.02
C LEU A 39 0.08 0.41 0.84
N LYS A 40 0.68 1.41 1.50
CA LYS A 40 -0.09 2.42 2.29
C LYS A 40 -1.08 3.17 1.42
N ILE A 41 -0.70 3.56 0.21
CA ILE A 41 -1.60 4.23 -0.74
C ILE A 41 -2.74 3.29 -1.14
N CYS A 42 -2.44 2.03 -1.48
CA CYS A 42 -3.46 1.04 -1.82
C CYS A 42 -4.46 0.83 -0.68
N ILE A 43 -3.99 0.71 0.55
CA ILE A 43 -4.87 0.60 1.73
C ILE A 43 -5.81 1.79 1.83
N ARG A 44 -5.28 3.02 1.75
CA ARG A 44 -6.10 4.25 1.82
C ARG A 44 -7.13 4.35 0.69
N LEU A 45 -6.79 3.90 -0.51
CA LEU A 45 -7.72 3.88 -1.64
C LEU A 45 -8.84 2.85 -1.41
N CYS A 46 -8.50 1.66 -0.93
CA CYS A 46 -9.49 0.64 -0.55
C CYS A 46 -10.39 1.12 0.59
N GLU A 47 -9.84 1.79 1.61
CA GLU A 47 -10.62 2.41 2.70
C GLU A 47 -11.57 3.51 2.19
N ALA A 48 -11.20 4.21 1.12
CA ALA A 48 -12.06 5.19 0.43
C ALA A 48 -13.13 4.54 -0.47
N GLY A 49 -13.20 3.21 -0.53
CA GLY A 49 -14.19 2.46 -1.31
C GLY A 49 -13.78 2.16 -2.76
N VAL A 50 -12.51 2.36 -3.12
CA VAL A 50 -12.00 1.97 -4.45
C VAL A 50 -11.99 0.44 -4.57
N ASN A 51 -12.45 -0.07 -5.71
CA ASN A 51 -12.42 -1.50 -5.99
C ASN A 51 -10.95 -2.01 -6.07
N PRO A 52 -10.55 -3.02 -5.28
CA PRO A 52 -9.18 -3.51 -5.22
C PRO A 52 -8.71 -4.20 -6.51
N GLU A 53 -9.60 -4.85 -7.25
CA GLU A 53 -9.31 -5.50 -8.52
C GLU A 53 -9.00 -4.45 -9.59
N ALA A 54 -9.84 -3.42 -9.70
CA ALA A 54 -9.62 -2.30 -10.60
C ALA A 54 -8.33 -1.54 -10.26
N LEU A 55 -8.06 -1.32 -8.98
CA LEU A 55 -6.81 -0.71 -8.51
C LEU A 55 -5.58 -1.54 -8.89
N ALA A 56 -5.66 -2.87 -8.75
CA ALA A 56 -4.57 -3.76 -9.16
C ALA A 56 -4.33 -3.71 -10.67
N HIS A 57 -5.38 -3.62 -11.50
CA HIS A 57 -5.25 -3.42 -12.93
C HIS A 57 -4.51 -2.12 -13.27
N VAL A 58 -4.96 -0.99 -12.71
CA VAL A 58 -4.33 0.32 -12.94
C VAL A 58 -2.86 0.31 -12.50
N LEU A 59 -2.54 -0.29 -11.36
CA LEU A 59 -1.16 -0.36 -10.87
C LEU A 59 -0.24 -1.17 -11.81
N ARG A 60 -0.74 -2.27 -12.39
CA ARG A 60 0.02 -3.06 -13.36
C ARG A 60 0.29 -2.27 -14.64
N GLU A 61 -0.73 -1.58 -15.16
CA GLU A 61 -0.58 -0.76 -16.37
C GLU A 61 0.45 0.35 -16.16
N ILE A 62 0.37 1.10 -15.06
CA ILE A 62 1.34 2.18 -14.76
C ILE A 62 2.77 1.64 -14.69
N ARG A 63 2.98 0.47 -14.06
CA ARG A 63 4.31 -0.15 -13.99
C ARG A 63 4.82 -0.56 -15.36
N HIS A 64 3.99 -1.22 -16.15
CA HIS A 64 4.33 -1.65 -17.50
C HIS A 64 4.66 -0.46 -18.41
N GLU A 65 3.85 0.59 -18.38
CA GLU A 65 4.13 1.82 -19.15
C GLU A 65 5.44 2.47 -18.70
N SER A 66 5.69 2.57 -17.40
CA SER A 66 6.94 3.13 -16.86
C SER A 66 8.17 2.36 -17.32
N GLU A 67 8.12 1.03 -17.30
CA GLU A 67 9.18 0.16 -17.82
C GLU A 67 9.39 0.34 -19.33
N SER A 68 8.29 0.46 -20.09
CA SER A 68 8.36 0.68 -21.54
C SER A 68 9.01 2.02 -21.90
N ILE A 69 8.72 3.07 -21.13
CA ILE A 69 9.31 4.41 -21.31
C ILE A 69 10.80 4.37 -20.99
N GLN A 70 11.19 3.73 -19.88
CA GLN A 70 12.59 3.60 -19.48
C GLN A 70 13.40 2.87 -20.55
N LYS A 71 12.88 1.75 -21.06
CA LYS A 71 13.54 0.98 -22.12
C LYS A 71 13.73 1.79 -23.41
N SER A 72 12.70 2.55 -23.82
CA SER A 72 12.76 3.39 -25.03
C SER A 72 13.77 4.53 -24.90
N ALA A 73 14.00 5.03 -23.68
CA ALA A 73 15.02 6.04 -23.40
C ALA A 73 16.44 5.46 -23.48
N ASP A 74 16.63 4.22 -23.01
CA ASP A 74 17.93 3.54 -23.02
C ASP A 74 18.34 3.12 -24.46
N ASP A 75 17.39 2.79 -25.34
CA ASP A 75 17.65 2.44 -26.75
C ASP A 75 18.14 3.64 -27.61
N HIS A 76 18.11 4.87 -27.09
CA HIS A 76 18.63 6.08 -27.73
C HIS A 76 20.02 6.52 -27.24
N GLN A 77 20.69 5.71 -26.39
CA GLN A 77 22.10 5.87 -26.02
C GLN A 77 23.02 4.92 -26.80
#